data_AF-A0A3B9ASS6-F1
#
_entry.id   AF-A0A3B9ASS6-F1
#
_cell.length_a   1.000
_cell.length_b   1.000
_cell.length_c   1.000
_cell.angle_alpha   90.00
_cell.angle_beta   90.00
_cell.angle_gamma   90.00
#
_symmetry.space_group_name_H-M   'P 1'
#
loop_
_entity.id
_entity.type
_entity.pdbx_description
1 polymer ?
#
loop_
_entity_poly.entity_id
_entity_poly.type
_entity_poly.pdbx_seq_one_letter_code
_entity_poly.pdbx_strand_id
1 'polypeptide(L)' 'MIKYLLALCVLILGNISASPGPKPKNIILLIGDGMGLTQVTAGLYANGKKLNLERFPVTGLMKTHSSSHLITDSAAGATA' A
#
# COMPACT_ATOMS: atom_id res chain seq x y z
N MET A 1 -39.43 -21.05 -15.07
CA MET A 1 -37.98 -21.32 -15.09
C MET A 1 -37.12 -20.14 -14.64
N ILE A 2 -37.38 -18.89 -15.07
CA ILE A 2 -36.51 -17.73 -14.75
C ILE A 2 -36.38 -17.42 -13.24
N LYS A 3 -37.44 -17.66 -12.44
CA LYS A 3 -37.42 -17.45 -10.97
C LYS A 3 -36.42 -18.34 -10.24
N TYR A 4 -36.22 -19.58 -10.71
CA TYR A 4 -35.28 -20.51 -10.09
C TYR A 4 -33.82 -20.19 -10.45
N LEU A 5 -33.59 -19.66 -11.65
CA LEU A 5 -32.26 -19.21 -12.10
C LEU A 5 -31.76 -18.01 -11.28
N LEU A 6 -32.64 -17.06 -10.96
CA LEU A 6 -32.28 -15.89 -10.14
C LEU A 6 -31.95 -16.30 -8.68
N ALA A 7 -32.73 -17.24 -8.12
CA ALA A 7 -32.51 -17.74 -6.76
C ALA A 7 -31.17 -18.49 -6.62
N LEU A 8 -30.77 -19.28 -7.63
CA LEU A 8 -29.49 -19.96 -7.66
C LEU A 8 -28.30 -18.99 -7.66
N CYS A 9 -28.41 -17.87 -8.39
CA CYS A 9 -27.37 -16.85 -8.46
C CYS A 9 -27.15 -16.14 -7.11
N VAL A 10 -28.24 -15.85 -6.38
CA VAL A 10 -28.18 -15.23 -5.03
C VAL A 10 -27.53 -16.17 -4.00
N LEU A 11 -27.80 -17.47 -4.09
CA LEU A 11 -27.19 -18.49 -3.23
C LEU A 11 -25.67 -18.64 -3.46
N ILE A 12 -25.21 -18.47 -4.70
CA ILE A 12 -23.78 -18.56 -5.05
C ILE A 12 -23.04 -17.27 -4.63
N LEU A 13 -23.67 -16.10 -4.76
CA LEU A 13 -23.05 -14.81 -4.40
C LEU A 13 -23.00 -14.54 -2.89
N GLY A 14 -23.94 -15.07 -2.10
CA GLY A 14 -24.03 -14.80 -0.67
C GLY A 14 -22.93 -15.44 0.21
N ASN A 15 -22.14 -16.37 -0.34
CA ASN A 15 -21.13 -17.12 0.42
C ASN A 15 -19.68 -16.62 0.23
N ILE A 16 -19.49 -15.48 -0.43
CA ILE A 16 -18.16 -14.86 -0.56
C ILE A 16 -17.84 -14.11 0.75
N SER A 17 -17.60 -14.87 1.82
CA SER A 17 -16.94 -14.33 3.00
C SER A 17 -15.45 -14.27 2.70
N ALA A 18 -14.95 -13.07 2.36
CA ALA A 18 -13.53 -12.82 2.29
C ALA A 18 -12.93 -13.11 3.68
N SER A 19 -12.20 -14.22 3.82
CA SER A 19 -11.49 -14.52 5.05
C SER A 19 -10.56 -13.34 5.35
N PRO A 20 -10.70 -12.64 6.49
CA PRO A 20 -9.69 -11.69 6.89
C PRO A 20 -8.37 -12.46 6.97
N GLY A 21 -7.37 -12.01 6.21
CA GLY A 21 -6.06 -12.65 6.17
C GLY A 21 -5.45 -12.75 7.58
N PRO A 22 -4.43 -13.61 7.76
CA PRO A 22 -3.75 -13.74 9.04
C PRO A 22 -3.28 -12.38 9.54
N LYS A 23 -3.64 -12.03 10.78
CA LYS A 23 -3.21 -10.77 11.40
C LYS A 23 -1.68 -10.74 11.51
N PRO A 24 -1.01 -9.65 11.11
CA PRO A 24 0.43 -9.56 11.23
C PRO A 24 0.82 -9.52 12.72
N LYS A 25 1.80 -10.34 13.12
CA LYS A 25 2.33 -10.38 14.49
C LYS A 25 3.33 -9.23 14.76
N ASN A 26 4.09 -8.84 13.74
CA ASN A 26 5.13 -7.82 13.82
C ASN A 26 4.95 -6.82 12.67
N ILE A 27 5.15 -5.54 12.96
CA ILE A 27 5.12 -4.46 11.97
C ILE A 27 6.47 -3.74 12.05
N ILE A 28 7.18 -3.68 10.93
CA ILE A 28 8.44 -2.92 10.79
C ILE A 28 8.17 -1.79 9.82
N LEU A 29 8.25 -0.55 10.31
CA LEU A 29 8.08 0.66 9.53
C LEU A 29 9.46 1.24 9.19
N LEU A 30 9.78 1.34 7.90
CA LEU A 30 11.02 1.94 7.42
C LEU A 30 10.69 3.32 6.85
N ILE A 31 11.17 4.39 7.49
CA ILE A 31 10.97 5.77 7.04
C ILE A 31 12.30 6.28 6.49
N GLY A 32 12.33 6.56 5.18
CA GLY A 32 13.41 7.34 4.58
C GLY A 32 13.04 8.82 4.61
N ASP A 33 13.66 9.58 5.51
CA ASP A 33 13.46 11.03 5.58
C ASP A 33 13.95 11.70 4.29
N GLY A 34 13.07 12.49 3.65
CA GLY A 34 13.34 13.10 2.35
C GLY A 34 13.50 12.11 1.18
N MET A 35 13.14 10.83 1.34
CA MET A 35 13.30 9.81 0.30
C MET A 35 12.15 9.86 -0.72
N GLY A 36 12.25 10.79 -1.67
CA GLY A 36 11.38 10.83 -2.85
C GLY A 36 11.70 9.75 -3.88
N LEU A 37 10.84 9.60 -4.90
CA LEU A 37 11.04 8.67 -6.02
C LEU A 37 12.37 8.89 -6.75
N THR A 38 12.81 10.14 -6.85
CA THR A 38 14.11 10.53 -7.43
C THR A 38 15.29 10.00 -6.63
N GLN A 39 15.23 10.08 -5.29
CA GLN A 39 16.26 9.56 -4.39
C GLN A 39 16.30 8.03 -4.42
N VAL A 40 15.14 7.37 -4.45
CA VAL A 40 15.06 5.90 -4.62
C VAL A 40 15.72 5.48 -5.93
N THR A 41 15.43 6.20 -7.03
CA THR A 41 16.02 5.94 -8.34
C THR A 41 17.54 6.19 -8.35
N ALA A 42 18.01 7.27 -7.73
CA ALA A 42 19.44 7.56 -7.59
C ALA A 42 20.17 6.47 -6.80
N GLY A 43 19.59 6.00 -5.69
CA GLY A 43 20.12 4.91 -4.88
C GLY A 43 20.17 3.58 -5.64
N LEU A 44 19.16 3.31 -6.47
CA LEU A 44 19.14 2.14 -7.35
C LEU A 44 20.33 2.15 -8.33
N TYR A 45 20.55 3.27 -9.02
CA TYR A 45 21.66 3.39 -9.97
C TYR A 45 23.03 3.36 -9.28
N ALA A 46 23.17 4.02 -8.13
CA ALA A 46 24.40 4.01 -7.34
C ALA A 46 24.74 2.60 -6.82
N ASN A 47 23.73 1.79 -6.48
CA ASN A 47 23.91 0.44 -5.96
C ASN A 47 23.93 -0.65 -7.06
N GLY A 48 24.32 -0.29 -8.29
CA GLY A 48 24.45 -1.25 -9.38
C GLY A 48 23.11 -1.85 -9.86
N LYS A 49 22.04 -1.05 -9.85
CA LYS A 49 20.67 -1.43 -10.24
C LYS A 49 20.04 -2.51 -9.36
N LYS A 50 20.40 -2.53 -8.07
CA LYS A 50 19.83 -3.46 -7.09
C LYS A 50 19.36 -2.68 -5.86
N LEU A 51 18.07 -2.71 -5.58
CA LEU A 51 17.53 -2.13 -4.35
C LEU A 51 16.54 -3.09 -3.70
N ASN A 52 16.69 -3.34 -2.39
CA ASN A 52 15.77 -4.24 -1.67
C ASN A 52 14.33 -3.70 -1.64
N LEU A 53 14.15 -2.39 -1.84
CA LEU A 53 12.83 -1.76 -1.93
C LEU A 53 12.04 -2.19 -3.19
N GLU A 54 12.69 -2.70 -4.24
CA GLU A 54 12.00 -3.20 -5.44
C GLU A 54 11.43 -4.61 -5.25
N ARG A 55 11.85 -5.30 -4.18
CA ARG A 55 11.39 -6.67 -3.89
C ARG A 55 10.04 -6.70 -3.17
N PHE A 56 9.49 -5.56 -2.77
CA PHE A 56 8.18 -5.51 -2.15
C PHE A 56 7.08 -5.83 -3.19
N PRO A 57 6.12 -6.71 -2.86
CA PRO A 57 5.08 -7.12 -3.81
C PRO A 57 4.01 -6.04 -4.05
N VAL A 58 3.98 -5.00 -3.21
CA VAL A 58 2.99 -3.93 -3.27
C VAL A 58 3.70 -2.58 -3.18
N THR A 59 3.39 -1.70 -4.12
CA THR A 59 3.90 -0.32 -4.18
C THR A 59 2.72 0.64 -4.29
N GLY A 60 2.76 1.74 -3.54
CA GLY A 60 1.75 2.79 -3.57
C GLY A 60 2.39 4.18 -3.51
N LEU A 61 1.68 5.18 -4.02
CA LEU A 61 2.08 6.58 -3.90
C LEU A 61 1.32 7.21 -2.73
N MET A 62 2.05 7.78 -1.78
CA MET A 62 1.48 8.53 -0.66
C MET A 62 1.45 10.03 -0.99
N LYS A 63 0.30 10.67 -0.77
CA LYS A 63 0.20 12.13 -0.77
C LYS A 63 0.70 12.64 0.59
N THR A 64 1.85 13.30 0.61
CA THR A 64 2.51 13.75 1.84
C THR A 64 2.07 15.15 2.32
N HIS A 65 1.04 15.75 1.70
CA HIS A 65 0.59 17.10 2.09
C HIS A 65 0.07 17.14 3.53
N SER A 66 0.45 18.17 4.28
CA SER A 66 -0.05 18.43 5.63
C SER A 66 -1.32 19.28 5.56
N SER A 67 -2.16 19.21 6.60
CA SER A 67 -3.43 19.96 6.70
C SER A 67 -3.25 21.49 6.59
N SER A 68 -2.05 22.02 6.84
CA SER A 68 -1.76 23.46 6.81
C SER A 68 -0.74 23.88 5.74
N HIS A 69 0.09 22.96 5.23
CA HIS A 69 1.16 23.28 4.29
C HIS A 69 1.30 22.22 3.18
N LEU A 70 1.45 22.71 1.94
CA LEU A 70 1.75 21.90 0.77
C LEU A 70 3.14 21.24 0.87
N ILE A 71 4.08 21.87 1.58
CA ILE A 71 5.41 21.35 1.93
C ILE A 71 5.38 21.01 3.41
N THR A 72 5.30 19.71 3.71
CA THR A 72 5.29 19.13 5.06
C THR A 72 6.71 19.12 5.64
N ASP A 73 6.84 19.39 6.94
CA ASP A 73 8.05 19.14 7.70
C ASP A 73 8.11 17.68 8.18
N SER A 74 9.31 17.16 8.48
CA SER A 74 9.46 15.74 8.86
C SER A 74 8.63 15.35 10.09
N ALA A 75 8.26 16.31 10.95
CA ALA A 75 7.38 16.10 12.11
C ALA A 75 5.90 15.90 11.72
N ALA A 76 5.36 16.68 10.77
CA ALA A 76 4.01 16.47 10.26
C ALA A 76 3.91 15.19 9.40
N GLY A 77 4.98 14.83 8.69
CA GLY A 77 5.05 13.57 7.91
C GLY A 77 5.07 12.30 8.76
N ALA A 78 5.63 12.35 9.97
CA ALA A 78 5.69 11.19 10.88
C ALA A 78 4.40 10.95 11.69
N THR A 79 3.52 11.96 11.78
CA THR A 79 2.24 11.88 12.51
C THR A 79 1.08 11.43 11.61
N ALA A 80 1.24 11.53 10.28
CA ALA A 80 0.23 11.25 9.27
C ALA A 80 -0.07 9.74 9.07
#